data_AF-A0A848UYN3-F1
#
_entry.id   AF-A0A848UYN3-F1
#
_cell.length_a   1.000
_cell.length_b   1.000
_cell.length_c   1.000
_cell.angle_alpha   90.00
_cell.angle_beta   90.00
_cell.angle_gamma   90.00
#
_symmetry.space_group_name_H-M   'P 1'
#
loop_
_entity.id
_entity.type
_entity.pdbx_description
1 polymer ?
#
loop_
_entity_poly.entity_id
_entity_poly.type
_entity_poly.pdbx_seq_one_letter_code
_entity_poly.pdbx_strand_id
1 'polypeptide(L)'
;QVKGGIPMAITKSLAVAPYADLLWMETKTADLKDAKEFADAIHAVYPDKMLAYNLSPSFNWDTTGMTEEEMSEFPKELGKMGFVFNFITYGGHQIDGLATDEFANSLQTEGMLALTRVQRKMRLLDSPYKTPQTHVGGPRLDSALAACSGRTATTKAMGKGSTQFQHLKQTELPVTLLADWIADWKEVHEIKEELIVSLKPHLPGSTVMELAITNGKDKLANLVFTSVLDRNGRSILSVRDQNTFRSDLRKKRLMTLLQIFVINRYESSSVHYLTPTGDNLKQCDAMRRMGLFTNFSNEIGQIIVADVNEEQMLAYLKDEATVLSLLQQSKKSFLVDA
;
A
#
# COMPACT_ATOMS: atom_id res chain seq x y z
N GLN A 1 -50.30 3.91 -25.46
CA GLN A 1 -48.84 3.69 -25.39
C GLN A 1 -48.15 5.05 -25.39
N VAL A 2 -46.97 5.17 -24.78
CA VAL A 2 -46.16 6.41 -24.76
C VAL A 2 -44.88 6.22 -25.58
N LYS A 3 -44.34 7.29 -26.16
CA LYS A 3 -43.05 7.28 -26.86
C LYS A 3 -41.94 7.67 -25.85
N GLY A 4 -41.20 6.66 -25.37
CA GLY A 4 -40.06 6.87 -24.49
C GLY A 4 -38.85 7.51 -25.18
N GLY A 5 -37.82 7.82 -24.40
CA GLY A 5 -36.54 8.40 -24.87
C GLY A 5 -36.12 9.65 -24.09
N ILE A 6 -34.94 10.19 -24.42
CA ILE A 6 -34.36 11.38 -23.79
C ILE A 6 -35.33 12.58 -23.78
N PRO A 7 -36.05 12.90 -24.88
CA PRO A 7 -37.01 14.03 -24.86
C PRO A 7 -38.11 13.87 -23.80
N MET A 8 -38.58 12.64 -23.59
CA MET A 8 -39.58 12.35 -22.55
C MET A 8 -38.96 12.47 -21.15
N ALA A 9 -37.73 11.99 -20.96
CA ALA A 9 -37.01 12.10 -19.69
C ALA A 9 -36.74 13.57 -19.32
N ILE A 10 -36.30 14.41 -20.26
CA ILE A 10 -36.12 15.86 -20.07
C ILE A 10 -37.45 16.49 -19.64
N THR A 11 -38.53 16.23 -20.39
CA THR A 11 -39.85 16.81 -20.09
C THR A 11 -40.31 16.47 -18.67
N LYS A 12 -40.19 15.20 -18.27
CA LYS A 12 -40.55 14.76 -16.92
C LYS A 12 -39.64 15.38 -15.86
N SER A 13 -38.35 15.44 -16.12
CA SER A 13 -37.34 15.95 -15.19
C SER A 13 -37.50 17.45 -14.94
N LEU A 14 -37.78 18.25 -15.99
CA LEU A 14 -38.09 19.68 -15.85
C LEU A 14 -39.34 19.92 -15.00
N ALA A 15 -40.38 19.09 -15.16
CA ALA A 15 -41.61 19.21 -14.39
C ALA A 15 -41.41 18.93 -12.89
N VAL A 16 -40.49 18.02 -12.55
CA VAL A 16 -40.19 17.67 -11.15
C VAL A 16 -39.02 18.47 -10.56
N ALA A 17 -38.26 19.22 -11.38
CA ALA A 17 -37.08 19.96 -10.96
C ALA A 17 -37.30 20.93 -9.77
N PRO A 18 -38.43 21.65 -9.63
CA PRO A 18 -38.69 22.48 -8.45
C PRO A 18 -38.89 21.71 -7.15
N TYR A 19 -39.15 20.40 -7.24
CA TYR A 19 -39.54 19.55 -6.11
C TYR A 19 -38.45 18.55 -5.73
N ALA A 20 -37.30 18.57 -6.40
CA ALA A 20 -36.19 17.64 -6.18
C ALA A 20 -34.85 18.38 -6.16
N ASP A 21 -33.97 18.00 -5.23
CA ASP A 21 -32.61 18.54 -5.15
C ASP A 21 -31.74 18.04 -6.31
N LEU A 22 -31.87 16.76 -6.64
CA LEU A 22 -31.17 16.09 -7.74
C LEU A 22 -32.14 15.48 -8.74
N LEU A 23 -31.75 15.47 -10.02
CA LEU A 23 -32.45 14.77 -11.08
C LEU A 23 -31.60 13.62 -11.63
N TRP A 24 -32.25 12.51 -11.94
CA TRP A 24 -31.62 11.33 -12.51
C TRP A 24 -32.49 10.77 -13.63
N MET A 25 -31.88 10.60 -14.81
CA MET A 25 -32.42 9.85 -15.92
C MET A 25 -31.79 8.46 -15.96
N GLU A 26 -32.61 7.41 -15.87
CA GLU A 26 -32.14 6.04 -16.09
C GLU A 26 -31.71 5.85 -17.55
N THR A 27 -30.57 5.19 -17.76
CA THR A 27 -30.01 4.94 -19.10
C THR A 27 -29.89 3.45 -19.38
N LYS A 28 -29.92 3.07 -20.66
CA LYS A 28 -29.69 1.68 -21.10
C LYS A 28 -28.20 1.37 -21.29
N THR A 29 -27.40 2.39 -21.58
CA THR A 29 -25.98 2.30 -21.90
C THR A 29 -25.23 3.47 -21.29
N ALA A 30 -23.94 3.29 -21.03
CA ALA A 30 -23.03 4.38 -20.67
C ALA A 30 -22.67 5.18 -21.93
N ASP A 31 -23.29 6.35 -22.11
CA ASP A 31 -23.01 7.26 -23.24
C ASP A 31 -22.96 8.71 -22.73
N LEU A 32 -21.83 9.38 -22.95
CA LEU A 32 -21.61 10.77 -22.55
C LEU A 32 -22.44 11.76 -23.39
N LYS A 33 -22.80 11.42 -24.64
CA LYS A 33 -23.64 12.27 -25.50
C LYS A 33 -25.06 12.34 -24.97
N ASP A 34 -25.62 11.19 -24.59
CA ASP A 34 -26.95 11.11 -23.99
C ASP A 34 -26.98 11.86 -22.64
N ALA A 35 -25.93 11.69 -21.83
CA ALA A 35 -25.78 12.40 -20.57
C ALA A 35 -25.70 13.93 -20.78
N LYS A 36 -24.94 14.37 -21.79
CA LYS A 36 -24.79 15.78 -22.14
C LYS A 36 -26.08 16.39 -22.66
N GLU A 37 -26.80 15.71 -23.55
CA GLU A 37 -28.10 16.18 -24.06
C GLU A 37 -29.09 16.41 -22.91
N PHE A 38 -29.15 15.48 -21.97
CA PHE A 38 -29.99 15.62 -20.79
C PHE A 38 -29.53 16.79 -19.90
N ALA A 39 -28.24 16.85 -19.56
CA ALA A 39 -27.70 17.89 -18.68
C ALA A 39 -27.89 19.30 -19.24
N ASP A 40 -27.51 19.51 -20.50
CA ASP A 40 -27.64 20.82 -21.17
C ASP A 40 -29.12 21.29 -21.18
N ALA A 41 -30.06 20.37 -21.42
CA ALA A 41 -31.49 20.70 -21.45
C ALA A 41 -32.06 21.04 -20.06
N ILE A 42 -31.60 20.37 -19.00
CA ILE A 42 -31.99 20.71 -17.63
C ILE A 42 -31.39 22.06 -17.22
N HIS A 43 -30.10 22.26 -17.45
CA HIS A 43 -29.38 23.47 -17.05
C HIS A 43 -29.81 24.71 -17.84
N ALA A 44 -30.37 24.56 -19.04
CA ALA A 44 -30.97 25.66 -19.77
C ALA A 44 -32.16 26.32 -19.02
N VAL A 45 -32.86 25.56 -18.16
CA VAL A 45 -34.00 26.07 -17.37
C VAL A 45 -33.63 26.23 -15.89
N TYR A 46 -32.83 25.30 -15.34
CA TYR A 46 -32.37 25.31 -13.97
C TYR A 46 -30.83 25.17 -13.93
N PRO A 47 -30.08 26.26 -14.12
CA PRO A 47 -28.61 26.22 -14.25
C PRO A 47 -27.89 25.56 -13.08
N ASP A 48 -28.43 25.72 -11.87
CA ASP A 48 -27.82 25.19 -10.64
C ASP A 48 -28.37 23.80 -10.24
N LYS A 49 -29.15 23.14 -11.11
CA LYS A 49 -29.75 21.84 -10.78
C LYS A 49 -28.69 20.75 -10.77
N MET A 50 -28.52 20.12 -9.61
CA MET A 50 -27.64 18.96 -9.46
C MET A 50 -28.21 17.73 -10.17
N LEU A 51 -27.35 16.94 -10.78
CA LEU A 51 -27.72 15.72 -11.49
C LEU A 51 -27.06 14.49 -10.85
N ALA A 52 -27.66 13.32 -11.06
CA ALA A 52 -27.11 12.03 -10.66
C ALA A 52 -27.10 11.03 -11.81
N TYR A 53 -26.11 10.13 -11.82
CA TYR A 53 -25.91 9.15 -12.89
C TYR A 53 -25.67 7.74 -12.33
N ASN A 54 -26.38 6.76 -12.88
CA ASN A 54 -26.20 5.35 -12.56
C ASN A 54 -25.17 4.71 -13.51
N LEU A 55 -24.04 4.28 -12.96
CA LEU A 55 -23.02 3.48 -13.63
C LEU A 55 -23.38 1.99 -13.46
N SER A 56 -24.41 1.55 -14.18
CA SER A 56 -25.01 0.25 -13.94
C SER A 56 -24.04 -0.92 -14.18
N PRO A 57 -23.93 -1.89 -13.25
CA PRO A 57 -23.17 -3.11 -13.51
C PRO A 57 -23.79 -4.02 -14.59
N SER A 58 -25.04 -3.76 -15.01
CA SER A 58 -25.65 -4.47 -16.15
C SER A 58 -25.11 -4.02 -17.50
N PHE A 59 -24.39 -2.89 -17.55
CA PHE A 59 -23.73 -2.44 -18.77
C PHE A 59 -22.54 -3.33 -19.05
N ASN A 60 -22.45 -3.83 -20.28
CA ASN A 60 -21.25 -4.44 -20.77
C ASN A 60 -20.32 -3.33 -21.30
N TRP A 61 -19.46 -2.82 -20.41
CA TRP A 61 -18.52 -1.73 -20.71
C TRP A 61 -17.59 -2.06 -21.88
N ASP A 62 -17.13 -3.31 -22.01
CA ASP A 62 -16.25 -3.74 -23.12
C ASP A 62 -16.92 -3.67 -24.50
N THR A 63 -18.26 -3.74 -24.54
CA THR A 63 -19.02 -3.65 -25.79
C THR A 63 -19.41 -2.23 -26.19
N THR A 64 -19.08 -1.24 -25.36
CA THR A 64 -19.37 0.18 -25.67
C THR A 64 -18.48 0.72 -26.79
N GLY A 65 -17.32 0.08 -27.04
CA GLY A 65 -16.31 0.58 -27.96
C GLY A 65 -15.43 1.69 -27.37
N MET A 66 -15.60 2.02 -26.08
CA MET A 66 -14.70 2.94 -25.37
C MET A 66 -13.31 2.31 -25.20
N THR A 67 -12.29 3.16 -25.29
CA THR A 67 -10.92 2.86 -24.87
C THR A 67 -10.81 2.84 -23.34
N GLU A 68 -9.73 2.23 -22.81
CA GLU A 68 -9.47 2.22 -21.37
C GLU A 68 -9.35 3.64 -20.80
N GLU A 69 -8.74 4.56 -21.55
CA GLU A 69 -8.63 5.97 -21.18
C GLU A 69 -10.01 6.64 -21.10
N GLU A 70 -10.90 6.38 -22.07
CA GLU A 70 -12.27 6.91 -22.05
C GLU A 70 -13.08 6.36 -20.88
N MET A 71 -12.95 5.07 -20.57
CA MET A 71 -13.60 4.48 -19.39
C MET A 71 -13.07 5.09 -18.09
N SER A 72 -11.76 5.33 -18.01
CA SER A 72 -11.12 5.96 -16.84
C SER A 72 -11.59 7.39 -16.62
N GLU A 73 -11.73 8.18 -17.69
CA GLU A 73 -12.16 9.58 -17.63
C GLU A 73 -13.69 9.73 -17.54
N PHE A 74 -14.48 8.69 -17.83
CA PHE A 74 -15.96 8.76 -17.87
C PHE A 74 -16.59 9.41 -16.62
N PRO A 75 -16.23 9.05 -15.37
CA PRO A 75 -16.80 9.69 -14.18
C PRO A 75 -16.45 11.18 -14.07
N LYS A 76 -15.27 11.58 -14.55
CA LYS A 76 -14.82 12.97 -14.53
C LYS A 76 -15.55 13.80 -15.58
N GLU A 77 -15.78 13.25 -16.77
CA GLU A 77 -16.58 13.92 -17.80
C GLU A 77 -18.04 14.13 -17.35
N LEU A 78 -18.65 13.15 -16.66
CA LEU A 78 -19.95 13.34 -16.01
C LEU A 78 -19.93 14.50 -15.00
N GLY A 79 -18.90 14.58 -14.17
CA GLY A 79 -18.74 15.67 -13.21
C GLY A 79 -18.71 17.06 -13.86
N LYS A 80 -18.07 17.21 -15.02
CA LYS A 80 -18.04 18.48 -15.78
C LYS A 80 -19.42 18.91 -16.28
N MET A 81 -20.36 17.98 -16.44
CA MET A 81 -21.73 18.23 -16.89
C MET A 81 -22.72 18.41 -15.71
N GLY A 82 -22.22 18.52 -14.47
CA GLY A 82 -23.07 18.73 -13.29
C GLY A 82 -23.69 17.47 -12.69
N PHE A 83 -23.21 16.28 -13.08
CA PHE A 83 -23.54 15.03 -12.40
C PHE A 83 -22.67 14.87 -11.14
N VAL A 84 -23.22 15.28 -10.00
CA VAL A 84 -22.52 15.39 -8.71
C VAL A 84 -22.59 14.13 -7.86
N PHE A 85 -23.52 13.23 -8.16
CA PHE A 85 -23.66 11.94 -7.46
C PHE A 85 -23.76 10.80 -8.48
N ASN A 86 -22.63 10.10 -8.66
CA ASN A 86 -22.49 9.01 -9.63
C ASN A 86 -22.25 7.72 -8.87
N PHE A 87 -23.03 6.68 -9.16
CA PHE A 87 -23.05 5.48 -8.32
C PHE A 87 -23.17 4.21 -9.15
N ILE A 88 -22.51 3.16 -8.68
CA ILE A 88 -22.65 1.80 -9.20
C ILE A 88 -23.68 1.08 -8.31
N THR A 89 -24.92 0.98 -8.78
CA THR A 89 -26.08 0.51 -8.00
C THR A 89 -25.82 -0.72 -7.14
N TYR A 90 -25.47 -1.85 -7.76
CA TYR A 90 -25.22 -3.12 -7.07
C TYR A 90 -23.77 -3.60 -7.22
N GLY A 91 -22.82 -2.67 -7.29
CA GLY A 91 -21.39 -2.99 -7.37
C GLY A 91 -20.91 -3.86 -6.20
N GLY A 92 -21.44 -3.62 -4.99
CA GLY A 92 -21.19 -4.44 -3.80
C GLY A 92 -21.58 -5.91 -3.97
N HIS A 93 -22.72 -6.20 -4.61
CA HIS A 93 -23.16 -7.56 -4.88
C HIS A 93 -22.22 -8.29 -5.86
N GLN A 94 -21.76 -7.58 -6.90
CA GLN A 94 -20.85 -8.17 -7.90
C GLN A 94 -19.50 -8.55 -7.27
N ILE A 95 -18.93 -7.67 -6.43
CA ILE A 95 -17.64 -7.95 -5.77
C ILE A 95 -17.76 -9.02 -4.69
N ASP A 96 -18.90 -9.11 -4.00
CA ASP A 96 -19.16 -10.13 -2.97
C ASP A 96 -19.23 -11.53 -3.60
N GLY A 97 -19.99 -11.67 -4.69
CA GLY A 97 -20.07 -12.92 -5.45
C GLY A 97 -18.70 -13.37 -5.97
N LEU A 98 -17.97 -12.47 -6.64
CA LEU A 98 -16.65 -12.78 -7.18
C LEU A 98 -15.65 -13.19 -6.08
N ALA A 99 -15.57 -12.41 -4.99
CA ALA A 99 -14.64 -12.69 -3.90
C ALA A 99 -14.96 -14.03 -3.22
N THR A 100 -16.25 -14.35 -3.06
CA THR A 100 -16.70 -15.62 -2.48
C THR A 100 -16.37 -16.79 -3.39
N ASP A 101 -16.62 -16.68 -4.69
CA ASP A 101 -16.31 -17.73 -5.67
C ASP A 101 -14.81 -18.01 -5.76
N GLU A 102 -13.97 -16.95 -5.85
CA GLU A 102 -12.52 -17.09 -5.87
C GLU A 102 -11.99 -17.77 -4.61
N PHE A 103 -12.51 -17.37 -3.44
CA PHE A 103 -12.06 -17.93 -2.16
C PHE A 103 -12.53 -19.37 -1.98
N ALA A 104 -13.79 -19.69 -2.29
CA ALA A 104 -14.34 -21.03 -2.18
C ALA A 104 -13.57 -22.02 -3.08
N ASN A 105 -13.31 -21.63 -4.33
CA ASN A 105 -12.52 -22.43 -5.27
C ASN A 105 -11.07 -22.61 -4.78
N SER A 106 -10.43 -21.53 -4.29
CA SER A 106 -9.07 -21.61 -3.75
C SER A 106 -9.00 -22.50 -2.50
N LEU A 107 -9.99 -22.43 -1.62
CA LEU A 107 -10.05 -23.25 -0.42
C LEU A 107 -10.25 -24.73 -0.77
N GLN A 108 -11.09 -25.03 -1.77
CA GLN A 108 -11.33 -26.39 -2.25
C GLN A 108 -10.08 -27.00 -2.89
N THR A 109 -9.31 -26.21 -3.65
CA THR A 109 -8.17 -26.69 -4.45
C THR A 109 -6.84 -26.60 -3.73
N GLU A 110 -6.65 -25.61 -2.85
CA GLU A 110 -5.36 -25.32 -2.19
C GLU A 110 -5.42 -25.42 -0.65
N GLY A 111 -6.60 -25.69 -0.07
CA GLY A 111 -6.78 -25.76 1.39
C GLY A 111 -6.43 -24.43 2.09
N MET A 112 -5.74 -24.49 3.23
CA MET A 112 -5.41 -23.31 4.05
C MET A 112 -4.44 -22.32 3.39
N LEU A 113 -3.82 -22.68 2.27
CA LEU A 113 -3.06 -21.72 1.46
C LEU A 113 -3.96 -20.57 0.98
N ALA A 114 -5.24 -20.84 0.71
CA ALA A 114 -6.24 -19.84 0.35
C ALA A 114 -6.36 -18.73 1.40
N LEU A 115 -6.57 -19.11 2.67
CA LEU A 115 -6.63 -18.14 3.78
C LEU A 115 -5.29 -17.42 3.96
N THR A 116 -4.17 -18.13 3.79
CA THR A 116 -2.83 -17.54 3.90
C THR A 116 -2.61 -16.45 2.85
N ARG A 117 -3.08 -16.64 1.60
CA ARG A 117 -3.03 -15.60 0.55
C ARG A 117 -3.86 -14.38 0.91
N VAL A 118 -5.08 -14.57 1.44
CA VAL A 118 -5.92 -13.47 1.95
C VAL A 118 -5.18 -12.69 3.03
N GLN A 119 -4.62 -13.37 4.04
CA GLN A 119 -3.87 -12.73 5.12
C GLN A 119 -2.60 -12.01 4.63
N ARG A 120 -1.87 -12.58 3.66
CA ARG A 120 -0.74 -11.92 3.00
C ARG A 120 -1.16 -10.65 2.29
N LYS A 121 -2.26 -10.69 1.53
CA LYS A 121 -2.82 -9.50 0.85
C LYS A 121 -3.26 -8.44 1.84
N MET A 122 -3.88 -8.82 2.97
CA MET A 122 -4.23 -7.89 4.04
C MET A 122 -3.00 -7.22 4.65
N ARG A 123 -1.91 -7.97 4.92
CA ARG A 123 -0.64 -7.39 5.40
C ARG A 123 0.00 -6.47 4.36
N LEU A 124 -0.01 -6.88 3.09
CA LEU A 124 0.56 -6.15 1.96
C LEU A 124 -0.10 -4.80 1.73
N LEU A 125 -1.43 -4.74 1.85
CA LEU A 125 -2.23 -3.52 1.66
C LEU A 125 -2.36 -2.69 2.94
N ASP A 126 -1.73 -3.11 4.03
CA ASP A 126 -1.92 -2.55 5.36
C ASP A 126 -3.39 -2.44 5.79
N SER A 127 -4.21 -3.42 5.38
CA SER A 127 -5.66 -3.40 5.57
C SER A 127 -6.03 -3.48 7.06
N PRO A 128 -7.01 -2.70 7.56
CA PRO A 128 -7.46 -2.79 8.95
C PRO A 128 -8.04 -4.17 9.30
N TYR A 129 -8.48 -4.94 8.30
CA TYR A 129 -8.99 -6.31 8.46
C TYR A 129 -7.91 -7.31 8.91
N LYS A 130 -6.62 -6.97 8.83
CA LYS A 130 -5.53 -7.83 9.38
C LYS A 130 -5.62 -8.00 10.90
N THR A 131 -6.30 -7.08 11.58
CA THR A 131 -6.55 -7.08 13.03
C THR A 131 -8.06 -6.98 13.29
N PRO A 132 -8.83 -8.04 13.01
CA PRO A 132 -10.30 -7.97 12.94
C PRO A 132 -10.93 -7.53 14.27
N GLN A 133 -10.38 -7.96 15.42
CA GLN A 133 -10.87 -7.54 16.74
C GLN A 133 -10.70 -6.03 16.98
N THR A 134 -9.60 -5.46 16.51
CA THR A 134 -9.39 -4.01 16.58
C THR A 134 -10.32 -3.28 15.63
N HIS A 135 -10.49 -3.79 14.41
CA HIS A 135 -11.34 -3.19 13.39
C HIS A 135 -12.80 -3.07 13.85
N VAL A 136 -13.34 -4.08 14.54
CA VAL A 136 -14.70 -4.05 15.11
C VAL A 136 -14.80 -3.30 16.45
N GLY A 137 -13.74 -2.59 16.86
CA GLY A 137 -13.77 -1.70 18.03
C GLY A 137 -13.47 -2.35 19.37
N GLY A 138 -12.78 -3.49 19.40
CA GLY A 138 -12.35 -4.18 20.63
C GLY A 138 -11.74 -3.26 21.70
N PRO A 139 -10.75 -2.39 21.37
CA PRO A 139 -10.16 -1.47 22.34
C PRO A 139 -11.16 -0.51 23.02
N ARG A 140 -12.18 -0.07 22.27
CA ARG A 140 -13.24 0.81 22.80
C ARG A 140 -14.11 0.06 23.80
N LEU A 141 -14.46 -1.19 23.49
CA LEU A 141 -15.28 -2.02 24.37
C LEU A 141 -14.53 -2.43 25.63
N ASP A 142 -13.23 -2.72 25.56
CA ASP A 142 -12.40 -2.97 26.74
C ASP A 142 -12.30 -1.73 27.65
N SER A 143 -12.23 -0.54 27.05
CA SER A 143 -12.25 0.72 27.80
C SER A 143 -13.60 0.95 28.48
N ALA A 144 -14.70 0.63 27.80
CA ALA A 144 -16.03 0.66 28.38
C ALA A 144 -16.18 -0.33 29.54
N LEU A 145 -15.68 -1.56 29.40
CA LEU A 145 -15.67 -2.56 30.48
C LEU A 145 -14.86 -2.09 31.69
N ALA A 146 -13.70 -1.49 31.47
CA ALA A 146 -12.87 -0.95 32.53
C ALA A 146 -13.57 0.20 33.27
N ALA A 147 -14.28 1.07 32.56
CA ALA A 147 -15.08 2.14 33.15
C ALA A 147 -16.25 1.58 33.97
N CYS A 148 -17.05 0.67 33.40
CA CYS A 148 -18.22 0.09 34.06
C CYS A 148 -17.87 -0.74 35.31
N SER A 149 -16.75 -1.45 35.30
CA SER A 149 -16.33 -2.31 36.41
C SER A 149 -15.53 -1.58 37.48
N GLY A 150 -15.24 -0.28 37.31
CA GLY A 150 -14.24 0.39 38.16
C GLY A 150 -12.87 -0.30 38.09
N ARG A 151 -12.54 -0.89 36.94
CA ARG A 151 -11.33 -1.69 36.68
C ARG A 151 -11.18 -2.96 37.53
N THR A 152 -12.27 -3.49 38.08
CA THR A 152 -12.26 -4.73 38.89
C THR A 152 -12.52 -6.01 38.07
N ALA A 153 -12.96 -5.89 36.82
CA ALA A 153 -13.17 -7.05 35.96
C ALA A 153 -11.83 -7.73 35.59
N THR A 154 -11.73 -9.03 35.85
CA THR A 154 -10.53 -9.85 35.59
C THR A 154 -10.32 -10.15 34.10
N THR A 155 -11.32 -9.88 33.25
CA THR A 155 -11.35 -10.30 31.84
C THR A 155 -11.34 -9.11 30.90
N LYS A 156 -10.16 -8.63 30.49
CA LYS A 156 -10.04 -7.75 29.31
C LYS A 156 -9.94 -8.61 28.04
N ALA A 157 -10.73 -8.28 27.02
CA ALA A 157 -10.75 -9.05 25.78
C ALA A 157 -9.44 -8.90 24.98
N MET A 158 -8.75 -7.77 25.09
CA MET A 158 -7.48 -7.45 24.41
C MET A 158 -6.25 -7.68 25.31
N GLY A 159 -6.24 -8.75 26.12
CA GLY A 159 -5.10 -9.14 26.95
C GLY A 159 -4.01 -9.93 26.20
N LYS A 160 -2.88 -10.23 26.86
CA LYS A 160 -1.68 -10.93 26.32
C LYS A 160 -1.95 -12.27 25.60
N GLY A 161 -3.11 -12.89 25.80
CA GLY A 161 -3.54 -14.14 25.16
C GLY A 161 -4.65 -14.00 24.12
N SER A 162 -5.06 -12.78 23.76
CA SER A 162 -6.14 -12.55 22.79
C SER A 162 -5.71 -12.90 21.35
N THR A 163 -6.69 -13.22 20.50
CA THR A 163 -6.47 -13.49 19.06
C THR A 163 -5.77 -12.32 18.37
N GLN A 164 -5.97 -11.09 18.85
CA GLN A 164 -5.19 -9.93 18.44
C GLN A 164 -3.67 -10.15 18.61
N PHE A 165 -3.19 -10.71 19.74
CA PHE A 165 -1.76 -11.01 19.91
C PHE A 165 -1.26 -12.15 19.00
N GLN A 166 -2.15 -13.03 18.56
CA GLN A 166 -1.81 -14.06 17.55
C GLN A 166 -1.69 -13.45 16.15
N HIS A 167 -2.52 -12.46 15.81
CA HIS A 167 -2.39 -11.66 14.59
C HIS A 167 -1.23 -10.65 14.65
N LEU A 168 -0.93 -10.14 15.85
CA LEU A 168 0.19 -9.26 16.20
C LEU A 168 1.44 -10.03 16.61
N LYS A 169 1.52 -11.36 16.43
CA LYS A 169 2.83 -12.01 16.44
C LYS A 169 3.60 -11.25 15.37
N GLN A 170 4.49 -10.35 15.80
CA GLN A 170 5.15 -9.33 14.98
C GLN A 170 5.99 -10.09 13.96
N THR A 171 5.37 -10.53 12.88
CA THR A 171 6.08 -11.22 11.82
C THR A 171 6.68 -10.22 10.85
N GLU A 172 6.28 -8.93 10.90
CA GLU A 172 6.83 -7.88 10.05
C GLU A 172 6.86 -6.50 10.76
N LEU A 173 8.03 -5.88 10.86
CA LEU A 173 8.30 -4.59 11.53
C LEU A 173 7.60 -3.37 10.90
N PRO A 174 6.97 -2.47 11.69
CA PRO A 174 6.55 -1.11 11.37
C PRO A 174 7.10 -0.41 10.13
N VAL A 175 6.37 -0.03 9.08
CA VAL A 175 6.96 0.99 8.15
C VAL A 175 7.14 2.33 8.86
N THR A 176 6.33 2.61 9.89
CA THR A 176 6.50 3.76 10.79
C THR A 176 7.85 3.76 11.50
N LEU A 177 8.36 2.59 11.89
CA LEU A 177 9.69 2.48 12.51
C LEU A 177 10.78 3.01 11.57
N LEU A 178 10.72 2.63 10.30
CA LEU A 178 11.65 3.17 9.30
C LEU A 178 11.41 4.66 9.05
N ALA A 179 10.17 5.14 9.09
CA ALA A 179 9.87 6.57 8.97
C ALA A 179 10.52 7.38 10.11
N ASP A 180 10.48 6.86 11.34
CA ASP A 180 11.13 7.47 12.50
C ASP A 180 12.66 7.49 12.32
N TRP A 181 13.26 6.37 11.89
CA TRP A 181 14.70 6.34 11.60
C TRP A 181 15.12 7.30 10.48
N ILE A 182 14.25 7.50 9.48
CA ILE A 182 14.47 8.45 8.39
C ILE A 182 14.33 9.90 8.87
N ALA A 183 13.45 10.17 9.84
CA ALA A 183 13.35 11.48 10.47
C ALA A 183 14.64 11.82 11.25
N ASP A 184 15.17 10.88 12.03
CA ASP A 184 16.46 11.07 12.72
C ASP A 184 17.61 11.26 11.72
N TRP A 185 17.65 10.45 10.66
CA TRP A 185 18.63 10.58 9.59
C TRP A 185 18.56 11.96 8.91
N LYS A 186 17.33 12.46 8.66
CA LYS A 186 17.07 13.77 8.08
C LYS A 186 17.62 14.89 8.97
N GLU A 187 17.41 14.79 10.29
CA GLU A 187 17.91 15.77 11.26
C GLU A 187 19.44 15.79 11.32
N VAL A 188 20.08 14.62 11.45
CA VAL A 188 21.55 14.49 11.53
C VAL A 188 22.25 15.08 10.28
N HIS A 189 21.60 14.93 9.12
CA HIS A 189 22.12 15.36 7.82
C HIS A 189 21.56 16.68 7.31
N GLU A 190 20.76 17.39 8.11
CA GLU A 190 20.21 18.71 7.80
C GLU A 190 19.43 18.76 6.48
N ILE A 191 18.75 17.66 6.14
CA ILE A 191 17.91 17.57 4.94
C ILE A 191 16.58 18.28 5.22
N LYS A 192 16.23 19.28 4.41
CA LYS A 192 15.03 20.12 4.67
C LYS A 192 13.73 19.56 4.10
N GLU A 193 13.83 18.72 3.09
CA GLU A 193 12.68 18.16 2.37
C GLU A 193 11.89 17.15 3.21
N GLU A 194 10.60 17.03 2.93
CA GLU A 194 9.77 15.97 3.50
C GLU A 194 10.10 14.64 2.82
N LEU A 195 10.25 13.58 3.62
CA LEU A 195 10.60 12.25 3.14
C LEU A 195 9.49 11.28 3.52
N ILE A 196 8.91 10.62 2.52
CA ILE A 196 7.83 9.66 2.67
C ILE A 196 8.40 8.28 2.40
N VAL A 197 8.28 7.40 3.40
CA VAL A 197 8.62 5.98 3.30
C VAL A 197 7.41 5.21 2.77
N SER A 198 7.62 4.36 1.77
CA SER A 198 6.57 3.48 1.24
C SER A 198 7.10 2.09 0.94
N LEU A 199 6.32 1.06 1.27
CA LEU A 199 6.61 -0.33 0.94
C LEU A 199 5.40 -0.92 0.21
N LYS A 200 5.54 -1.22 -1.08
CA LYS A 200 4.43 -1.66 -1.96
C LYS A 200 4.91 -2.71 -2.96
N PRO A 201 4.02 -3.49 -3.60
CA PRO A 201 4.39 -4.28 -4.78
C PRO A 201 5.02 -3.37 -5.85
N HIS A 202 6.11 -3.82 -6.45
CA HIS A 202 6.81 -3.08 -7.50
C HIS A 202 5.93 -2.92 -8.76
N LEU A 203 5.09 -3.91 -9.04
CA LEU A 203 4.04 -3.87 -10.08
C LEU A 203 2.74 -4.45 -9.51
N PRO A 204 1.55 -4.04 -10.00
CA PRO A 204 0.28 -4.65 -9.62
C PRO A 204 0.32 -6.18 -9.80
N GLY A 205 -0.03 -6.92 -8.75
CA GLY A 205 -0.03 -8.40 -8.76
C GLY A 205 1.35 -9.06 -8.63
N SER A 206 2.44 -8.30 -8.54
CA SER A 206 3.80 -8.85 -8.39
C SER A 206 4.10 -9.30 -6.96
N THR A 207 4.87 -10.38 -6.84
CA THR A 207 5.48 -10.83 -5.58
C THR A 207 6.79 -10.08 -5.25
N VAL A 208 7.23 -9.21 -6.15
CA VAL A 208 8.38 -8.32 -5.96
C VAL A 208 7.89 -7.06 -5.25
N MET A 209 8.56 -6.73 -4.16
CA MET A 209 8.32 -5.56 -3.33
C MET A 209 9.30 -4.44 -3.68
N GLU A 210 8.85 -3.21 -3.51
CA GLU A 210 9.68 -2.01 -3.57
C GLU A 210 9.53 -1.21 -2.27
N LEU A 211 10.63 -1.04 -1.56
CA LEU A 211 10.77 -0.05 -0.49
C LEU A 211 11.32 1.24 -1.12
N ALA A 212 10.60 2.35 -1.03
CA ALA A 212 10.98 3.61 -1.64
C ALA A 212 10.92 4.78 -0.66
N ILE A 213 11.87 5.69 -0.80
CA ILE A 213 11.90 7.01 -0.18
C ILE A 213 11.56 8.04 -1.25
N THR A 214 10.52 8.85 -1.03
CA THR A 214 10.05 9.87 -1.99
C THR A 214 9.87 11.21 -1.29
N ASN A 215 9.83 12.30 -2.04
CA ASN A 215 9.42 13.62 -1.53
C ASN A 215 8.00 14.01 -2.02
N GLY A 216 7.19 13.01 -2.39
CA GLY A 216 5.86 13.20 -2.99
C GLY A 216 5.86 13.50 -4.50
N LYS A 217 6.99 13.92 -5.08
CA LYS A 217 7.15 14.15 -6.53
C LYS A 217 8.13 13.16 -7.15
N ASP A 218 9.33 13.07 -6.57
CA ASP A 218 10.44 12.29 -7.08
C ASP A 218 10.77 11.12 -6.15
N LYS A 219 11.24 10.02 -6.76
CA LYS A 219 11.79 8.87 -6.05
C LYS A 219 13.27 9.13 -5.75
N LEU A 220 13.62 9.19 -4.47
CA LEU A 220 14.96 9.58 -3.99
C LEU A 220 15.87 8.38 -3.77
N ALA A 221 15.31 7.29 -3.23
CA ALA A 221 15.99 6.02 -3.06
C ALA A 221 14.98 4.87 -3.15
N ASN A 222 15.44 3.69 -3.59
CA ASN A 222 14.63 2.48 -3.53
C ASN A 222 15.44 1.20 -3.30
N LEU A 223 14.75 0.18 -2.84
CA LEU A 223 15.21 -1.20 -2.73
C LEU A 223 14.11 -2.11 -3.28
N VAL A 224 14.38 -2.77 -4.40
CA VAL A 224 13.47 -3.70 -5.07
C VAL A 224 13.90 -5.12 -4.72
N PHE A 225 13.03 -5.88 -4.09
CA PHE A 225 13.39 -7.18 -3.53
C PHE A 225 12.22 -8.16 -3.48
N THR A 226 12.50 -9.43 -3.23
CA THR A 226 11.52 -10.42 -2.82
C THR A 226 12.09 -11.27 -1.68
N SER A 227 11.23 -11.75 -0.78
CA SER A 227 11.64 -12.68 0.28
C SER A 227 11.25 -14.10 -0.14
N VAL A 228 12.22 -15.00 -0.13
CA VAL A 228 12.03 -16.42 -0.49
C VAL A 228 12.56 -17.30 0.64
N LEU A 229 12.03 -18.51 0.77
CA LEU A 229 12.54 -19.50 1.71
C LEU A 229 13.42 -20.50 0.96
N ASP A 230 14.57 -20.85 1.54
CA ASP A 230 15.36 -21.97 1.06
C ASP A 230 14.72 -23.32 1.42
N ARG A 231 15.34 -24.41 0.97
CA ARG A 231 14.88 -25.78 1.28
C ARG A 231 14.86 -26.12 2.77
N ASN A 232 15.62 -25.39 3.59
CA ASN A 232 15.72 -25.56 5.03
C ASN A 232 14.81 -24.59 5.80
N GLY A 233 14.00 -23.79 5.10
CA GLY A 233 13.12 -22.79 5.70
C GLY A 233 13.83 -21.49 6.13
N ARG A 234 15.07 -21.25 5.70
CA ARG A 234 15.78 -19.99 5.95
C ARG A 234 15.28 -18.90 5.01
N SER A 235 15.03 -17.72 5.55
CA SER A 235 14.59 -16.56 4.77
C SER A 235 15.77 -15.93 4.03
N ILE A 236 15.62 -15.76 2.72
CA ILE A 236 16.57 -15.12 1.82
C ILE A 236 15.94 -13.86 1.27
N LEU A 237 16.66 -12.73 1.40
CA LEU A 237 16.29 -11.49 0.78
C LEU A 237 16.91 -11.39 -0.62
N SER A 238 16.11 -11.63 -1.65
CA SER A 238 16.56 -11.51 -3.04
C SER A 238 16.38 -10.07 -3.53
N VAL A 239 17.46 -9.30 -3.54
CA VAL A 239 17.53 -7.91 -4.02
C VAL A 239 17.71 -7.93 -5.53
N ARG A 240 16.77 -7.32 -6.25
CA ARG A 240 16.83 -7.16 -7.71
C ARG A 240 17.47 -5.85 -8.13
N ASP A 241 17.22 -4.80 -7.35
CA ASP A 241 17.77 -3.48 -7.62
C ASP A 241 17.82 -2.67 -6.33
N GLN A 242 18.78 -1.75 -6.23
CA GLN A 242 18.86 -0.79 -5.14
C GLN A 242 19.47 0.51 -5.65
N ASN A 243 18.85 1.64 -5.31
CA ASN A 243 19.34 2.93 -5.79
C ASN A 243 19.26 3.99 -4.70
N THR A 244 20.25 4.87 -4.72
CA THR A 244 20.16 6.21 -4.16
C THR A 244 20.33 7.18 -5.32
N PHE A 245 19.21 7.61 -5.90
CA PHE A 245 19.16 8.32 -7.18
C PHE A 245 19.86 9.68 -7.07
N ARG A 246 19.56 10.42 -6.00
CA ARG A 246 20.11 11.76 -5.78
C ARG A 246 21.50 11.68 -5.15
N SER A 247 22.47 12.38 -5.76
CA SER A 247 23.89 12.30 -5.38
C SER A 247 24.19 12.89 -4.01
N ASP A 248 23.46 13.92 -3.60
CA ASP A 248 23.54 14.55 -2.29
C ASP A 248 23.08 13.64 -1.14
N LEU A 249 22.27 12.61 -1.41
CA LEU A 249 21.85 11.63 -0.38
C LEU A 249 22.82 10.45 -0.27
N ARG A 250 23.78 10.32 -1.19
CA ARG A 250 24.80 9.26 -1.16
C ARG A 250 25.82 9.50 -0.06
N LYS A 251 26.55 8.44 0.31
CA LYS A 251 27.56 8.43 1.38
C LYS A 251 27.05 8.84 2.77
N LYS A 252 25.73 8.84 2.98
CA LYS A 252 25.07 9.12 4.26
C LYS A 252 24.45 7.87 4.90
N ARG A 253 24.87 6.67 4.48
CA ARG A 253 24.35 5.37 4.99
C ARG A 253 22.83 5.14 4.84
N LEU A 254 22.15 5.91 3.99
CA LEU A 254 20.72 5.76 3.73
C LEU A 254 20.35 4.34 3.30
N MET A 255 21.05 3.77 2.31
CA MET A 255 20.79 2.40 1.84
C MET A 255 21.04 1.35 2.92
N THR A 256 22.02 1.57 3.79
CA THR A 256 22.28 0.67 4.93
C THR A 256 21.10 0.65 5.90
N LEU A 257 20.51 1.82 6.18
CA LEU A 257 19.32 1.93 7.03
C LEU A 257 18.12 1.17 6.43
N LEU A 258 17.88 1.34 5.11
CA LEU A 258 16.83 0.61 4.40
C LEU A 258 17.04 -0.90 4.47
N GLN A 259 18.28 -1.37 4.27
CA GLN A 259 18.59 -2.79 4.34
C GLN A 259 18.46 -3.37 5.76
N ILE A 260 18.93 -2.66 6.80
CA ILE A 260 18.73 -3.10 8.20
C ILE A 260 17.24 -3.30 8.49
N PHE A 261 16.40 -2.36 8.04
CA PHE A 261 14.96 -2.45 8.22
C PHE A 261 14.38 -3.68 7.50
N VAL A 262 14.69 -3.87 6.21
CA VAL A 262 14.11 -4.96 5.41
C VAL A 262 14.62 -6.33 5.89
N ILE A 263 15.91 -6.45 6.18
CA ILE A 263 16.50 -7.71 6.66
C ILE A 263 15.85 -8.15 7.98
N ASN A 264 15.70 -7.23 8.92
CA ASN A 264 15.01 -7.53 10.17
C ASN A 264 13.50 -7.76 9.97
N ARG A 265 12.84 -7.02 9.07
CA ARG A 265 11.40 -7.16 8.81
C ARG A 265 11.05 -8.54 8.26
N TYR A 266 11.93 -9.13 7.46
CA TYR A 266 11.73 -10.44 6.83
C TYR A 266 12.59 -11.55 7.45
N GLU A 267 13.21 -11.28 8.61
CA GLU A 267 14.07 -12.22 9.34
C GLU A 267 15.08 -12.96 8.42
N SER A 268 15.69 -12.21 7.50
CA SER A 268 16.52 -12.80 6.44
C SER A 268 17.89 -13.19 6.96
N SER A 269 18.26 -14.45 6.78
CA SER A 269 19.58 -14.99 7.14
C SER A 269 20.65 -14.70 6.08
N SER A 270 20.23 -14.42 4.84
CA SER A 270 21.13 -14.00 3.76
C SER A 270 20.48 -12.99 2.82
N VAL A 271 21.32 -12.22 2.12
CA VAL A 271 20.91 -11.26 1.09
C VAL A 271 21.57 -11.63 -0.23
N HIS A 272 20.76 -11.83 -1.26
CA HIS A 272 21.20 -12.21 -2.60
C HIS A 272 20.96 -11.06 -3.56
N TYR A 273 22.03 -10.46 -4.09
CA TYR A 273 21.93 -9.40 -5.09
C TYR A 273 21.97 -10.02 -6.47
N LEU A 274 20.82 -10.02 -7.15
CA LEU A 274 20.68 -10.45 -8.53
C LEU A 274 21.20 -9.35 -9.45
N THR A 275 22.02 -9.70 -10.44
CA THR A 275 22.63 -8.73 -11.39
C THR A 275 23.35 -7.55 -10.70
N PRO A 276 24.34 -7.82 -9.83
CA PRO A 276 24.98 -6.82 -9.00
C PRO A 276 25.79 -5.82 -9.83
N THR A 277 25.68 -4.56 -9.46
CA THR A 277 26.53 -3.47 -9.94
C THR A 277 27.74 -3.29 -9.02
N GLY A 278 28.71 -2.46 -9.44
CA GLY A 278 29.82 -2.06 -8.57
C GLY A 278 29.37 -1.36 -7.29
N ASP A 279 28.18 -0.76 -7.26
CA ASP A 279 27.61 -0.13 -6.08
C ASP A 279 27.07 -1.17 -5.08
N ASN A 280 26.57 -2.32 -5.55
CA ASN A 280 26.20 -3.43 -4.67
C ASN A 280 27.43 -4.01 -3.95
N LEU A 281 28.55 -4.19 -4.66
CA LEU A 281 29.80 -4.65 -4.05
C LEU A 281 30.31 -3.70 -2.97
N LYS A 282 30.31 -2.40 -3.24
CA LYS A 282 30.71 -1.38 -2.24
C LYS A 282 29.78 -1.38 -1.02
N GLN A 283 28.47 -1.56 -1.24
CA GLN A 283 27.50 -1.64 -0.15
C GLN A 283 27.72 -2.88 0.72
N CYS A 284 27.96 -4.05 0.11
CA CYS A 284 28.26 -5.28 0.85
C CYS A 284 29.55 -5.15 1.66
N ASP A 285 30.62 -4.60 1.08
CA ASP A 285 31.87 -4.40 1.82
C ASP A 285 31.71 -3.40 2.97
N ALA A 286 30.97 -2.32 2.76
CA ALA A 286 30.65 -1.37 3.83
C ALA A 286 29.87 -2.04 4.98
N MET A 287 28.82 -2.80 4.66
CA MET A 287 28.00 -3.50 5.65
C MET A 287 28.78 -4.61 6.36
N ARG A 288 29.71 -5.28 5.69
CA ARG A 288 30.65 -6.22 6.32
C ARG A 288 31.59 -5.52 7.31
N ARG A 289 32.20 -4.40 6.93
CA ARG A 289 33.06 -3.60 7.83
C ARG A 289 32.32 -3.09 9.07
N MET A 290 31.01 -2.93 8.95
CA MET A 290 30.11 -2.53 10.05
C MET A 290 29.63 -3.72 10.90
N GLY A 291 30.04 -4.94 10.58
CA GLY A 291 29.64 -6.17 11.27
C GLY A 291 28.21 -6.62 11.00
N LEU A 292 27.51 -5.99 10.04
CA LEU A 292 26.13 -6.33 9.65
C LEU A 292 26.07 -7.59 8.77
N PHE A 293 27.09 -7.77 7.93
CA PHE A 293 27.33 -9.03 7.23
C PHE A 293 28.54 -9.73 7.83
N THR A 294 28.43 -11.03 8.07
CA THR A 294 29.56 -11.85 8.53
C THR A 294 30.55 -12.09 7.39
N ASN A 295 30.02 -12.36 6.19
CA ASN A 295 30.79 -12.52 4.97
C ASN A 295 29.97 -12.16 3.72
N PHE A 296 30.63 -12.00 2.58
CA PHE A 296 29.95 -12.03 1.28
C PHE A 296 30.87 -12.62 0.20
N SER A 297 30.28 -13.29 -0.78
CA SER A 297 30.96 -13.92 -1.90
C SER A 297 30.31 -13.55 -3.22
N ASN A 298 31.09 -13.62 -4.31
CA ASN A 298 30.57 -13.58 -5.67
C ASN A 298 30.41 -15.03 -6.14
N GLU A 299 29.17 -15.47 -6.32
CA GLU A 299 28.85 -16.82 -6.76
C GLU A 299 28.66 -16.91 -8.29
N ILE A 300 28.65 -18.15 -8.78
CA ILE A 300 28.43 -18.49 -10.18
C ILE A 300 27.07 -17.92 -10.62
N GLY A 301 27.05 -17.21 -11.75
CA GLY A 301 25.84 -16.53 -12.25
C GLY A 301 25.80 -15.02 -11.95
N GLN A 302 26.92 -14.41 -11.51
CA GLN A 302 27.00 -12.99 -11.16
C GLN A 302 25.96 -12.65 -10.08
N ILE A 303 26.03 -13.33 -8.94
CA ILE A 303 25.19 -13.04 -7.77
C ILE A 303 26.11 -12.75 -6.59
N ILE A 304 25.85 -11.67 -5.86
CA ILE A 304 26.49 -11.47 -4.56
C ILE A 304 25.62 -12.15 -3.51
N VAL A 305 26.20 -13.05 -2.73
CA VAL A 305 25.57 -13.65 -1.55
C VAL A 305 26.23 -13.07 -0.32
N ALA A 306 25.45 -12.42 0.54
CA ALA A 306 25.92 -11.84 1.80
C ALA A 306 25.21 -12.52 2.98
N ASP A 307 26.01 -13.05 3.91
CA ASP A 307 25.52 -13.72 5.12
C ASP A 307 25.23 -12.67 6.20
N VAL A 308 24.03 -12.73 6.77
CA VAL A 308 23.56 -11.74 7.75
C VAL A 308 24.08 -12.08 9.14
N ASN A 309 24.61 -11.08 9.85
CA ASN A 309 24.84 -11.18 11.28
C ASN A 309 23.54 -10.86 12.03
N GLU A 310 22.72 -11.88 12.28
CA GLU A 310 21.38 -11.73 12.87
C GLU A 310 21.41 -11.03 14.23
N GLU A 311 22.40 -11.35 15.08
CA GLU A 311 22.55 -10.74 16.41
C GLU A 311 22.80 -9.22 16.29
N GLN A 312 23.72 -8.83 15.41
CA GLN A 312 24.04 -7.43 15.19
C GLN A 312 22.88 -6.67 14.52
N MET A 313 22.16 -7.30 13.59
CA MET A 313 20.99 -6.70 12.95
C MET A 313 19.86 -6.43 13.96
N LEU A 314 19.61 -7.37 14.87
CA LEU A 314 18.58 -7.23 15.91
C LEU A 314 18.92 -6.13 16.93
N ALA A 315 20.19 -5.81 17.14
CA ALA A 315 20.60 -4.73 18.04
C ALA A 315 19.99 -3.38 17.63
N TYR A 316 19.87 -3.11 16.32
CA TYR A 316 19.28 -1.89 15.79
C TYR A 316 17.78 -1.74 16.07
N LEU A 317 17.08 -2.84 16.40
CA LEU A 317 15.67 -2.79 16.80
C LEU A 317 15.49 -2.55 18.31
N LYS A 318 16.49 -2.92 19.11
CA LYS A 318 16.39 -2.95 20.58
C LYS A 318 16.87 -1.65 21.21
N ASP A 319 17.77 -0.93 20.54
CA ASP A 319 18.43 0.24 21.07
C ASP A 319 18.46 1.38 20.04
N GLU A 320 17.69 2.43 20.30
CA GLU A 320 17.66 3.65 19.49
C GLU A 320 19.04 4.33 19.41
N ALA A 321 19.87 4.21 20.45
CA ALA A 321 21.22 4.77 20.44
C ALA A 321 22.12 4.09 19.39
N THR A 322 21.86 2.82 19.07
CA THR A 322 22.59 2.09 18.03
C THR A 322 22.29 2.67 16.64
N VAL A 323 21.03 3.01 16.35
CA VAL A 323 20.63 3.70 15.10
C VAL A 323 21.28 5.08 15.04
N LEU A 324 21.18 5.88 16.10
CA LEU A 324 21.80 7.21 16.14
C LEU A 324 23.32 7.17 15.96
N SER A 325 24.00 6.18 16.53
CA SER A 325 25.46 6.00 16.36
C SER A 325 25.84 5.70 14.90
N LEU A 326 25.03 4.88 14.21
CA LEU A 326 25.18 4.57 12.80
C LEU A 326 25.05 5.85 11.96
N LEU A 327 24.06 6.69 12.28
CA LEU A 327 23.80 7.95 11.59
C LEU A 327 24.96 8.95 11.80
N GLN A 328 25.43 9.12 13.03
CA GLN A 328 26.46 10.11 13.38
C GLN A 328 27.87 9.75 12.90
N GLN A 329 28.23 8.47 12.84
CA GLN A 329 29.55 8.04 12.33
C GLN A 329 29.77 8.42 10.87
N SER A 330 28.70 8.59 10.09
CA SER A 330 28.83 9.11 8.73
C SER A 330 29.28 10.57 8.68
N LYS A 331 29.05 11.37 9.75
CA LYS A 331 29.51 12.77 9.88
C LYS A 331 30.99 12.84 10.29
N LYS A 332 31.48 11.89 11.12
CA LYS A 332 32.89 11.82 11.57
C LYS A 332 33.88 11.48 10.45
N SER A 333 33.50 10.67 9.46
CA SER A 333 34.40 10.36 8.33
C SER A 333 34.65 11.54 7.41
N PHE A 334 33.83 12.60 7.44
CA PHE A 334 34.06 13.82 6.65
C PHE A 334 34.99 14.84 7.32
N LEU A 335 35.26 14.71 8.63
CA LEU A 335 36.14 15.64 9.36
C LEU A 335 37.60 15.15 9.45
N VAL A 336 37.88 13.91 9.02
CA VAL A 336 39.24 13.33 9.05
C VAL A 336 39.94 13.42 7.70
N ASP A 337 39.19 13.63 6.61
CA ASP A 337 39.70 13.77 5.23
C ASP A 337 39.57 15.21 4.68
N ALA A 338 39.47 16.23 5.54
CA ALA A 338 39.40 17.66 5.18
C ALA A 338 40.69 18.41 5.56
#